data_AF-A0A2V7MYQ4-F1
#
_entry.id   AF-A0A2V7MYQ4-F1
#
_cell.length_a   1.000
_cell.length_b   1.000
_cell.length_c   1.000
_cell.angle_alpha   90.00
_cell.angle_beta   90.00
_cell.angle_gamma   90.00
#
_symmetry.space_group_name_H-M   'P 1'
#
loop_
_entity.id
_entity.type
_entity.pdbx_description
1 polymer ?
#
loop_
_entity_poly.entity_id
_entity_poly.type
_entity_poly.pdbx_seq_one_letter_code
_entity_poly.pdbx_strand_id
1 'polypeptide(L)' 'YTDRARAIIAHTPMGRLGTPDEIVGAVQWLCSDAASFVTGVVLPVDGGFSVSSGV' A
#
# COMPACT_ATOMS: atom_id res chain seq x y z
N TYR A 1 -16.94 -8.24 6.24
CA TYR A 1 -15.92 -7.47 6.96
C TYR A 1 -16.39 -7.19 8.38
N THR A 2 -15.47 -7.15 9.36
CA THR A 2 -15.75 -6.59 10.70
C THR A 2 -15.97 -5.08 10.61
N ASP A 3 -16.48 -4.43 11.67
CA ASP A 3 -16.61 -2.97 11.70
C ASP A 3 -15.27 -2.27 11.49
N ARG A 4 -14.21 -2.80 12.11
CA ARG A 4 -12.85 -2.31 11.89
C ARG A 4 -12.43 -2.39 10.42
N ALA A 5 -12.68 -3.51 9.75
CA ALA A 5 -12.32 -3.68 8.36
C ALA A 5 -13.14 -2.78 7.42
N ARG A 6 -14.43 -2.55 7.71
CA ARG A 6 -15.26 -1.57 6.98
C ARG A 6 -14.70 -0.15 7.11
N ALA A 7 -14.28 0.24 8.30
CA ALA A 7 -13.67 1.56 8.53
C ALA A 7 -12.35 1.73 7.75
N ILE A 8 -11.52 0.70 7.67
CA ILE A 8 -10.30 0.74 6.83
C ILE A 8 -10.69 0.97 5.37
N ILE A 9 -11.59 0.15 4.84
CA ILE A 9 -12.01 0.22 3.43
C ILE A 9 -12.59 1.60 3.09
N ALA A 10 -13.40 2.19 3.97
CA ALA A 10 -13.98 3.52 3.76
C ALA A 10 -12.92 4.63 3.63
N HIS A 11 -11.77 4.46 4.28
CA HIS A 11 -10.64 5.39 4.20
C HIS A 11 -9.56 4.97 3.21
N THR A 12 -9.69 3.83 2.54
CA THR A 12 -8.79 3.41 1.46
C THR A 12 -9.37 3.86 0.13
N PRO A 13 -8.73 4.77 -0.63
CA PRO A 13 -9.21 5.23 -1.94
C PRO A 13 -9.51 4.11 -2.94
N MET A 14 -8.75 3.00 -2.91
CA MET A 14 -9.03 1.83 -3.75
C MET A 14 -10.29 1.04 -3.33
N GLY A 15 -10.95 1.40 -2.24
CA GLY A 15 -12.25 0.84 -1.83
C GLY A 15 -12.22 -0.63 -1.45
N ARG A 16 -11.04 -1.18 -1.12
CA ARG A 16 -10.87 -2.59 -0.73
C ARG A 16 -9.65 -2.79 0.15
N LEU A 17 -9.61 -3.93 0.83
CA LEU A 17 -8.37 -4.43 1.43
C LEU A 17 -7.44 -4.96 0.33
N GLY A 18 -6.13 -4.79 0.55
CA GLY A 18 -5.11 -5.39 -0.30
C GLY A 18 -4.99 -6.89 -0.06
N THR A 19 -4.34 -7.59 -1.00
CA THR A 19 -3.90 -8.97 -0.82
C THR A 19 -2.39 -9.03 -0.59
N PRO A 20 -1.87 -10.12 0.03
CA PRO A 20 -0.42 -10.28 0.21
C PRO A 20 0.38 -10.21 -1.10
N ASP A 21 -0.20 -10.69 -2.20
CA ASP A 21 0.45 -10.71 -3.52
C ASP A 21 0.75 -9.30 -4.05
N GLU A 22 -0.02 -8.28 -3.64
CA GLU A 22 0.19 -6.89 -4.08
C GLU A 22 1.46 -6.26 -3.51
N ILE A 23 2.04 -6.86 -2.46
CA ILE A 23 3.34 -6.43 -1.89
C ILE A 23 4.51 -6.93 -2.75
N VAL A 24 4.34 -8.08 -3.41
CA VAL A 24 5.43 -8.80 -4.10
C VAL A 24 6.07 -7.93 -5.17
N GLY A 25 5.29 -7.20 -5.96
CA GLY A 25 5.81 -6.33 -7.02
C GLY A 25 6.71 -5.21 -6.49
N ALA A 26 6.33 -4.58 -5.38
CA ALA A 26 7.14 -3.53 -4.76
C ALA A 26 8.47 -4.09 -4.19
N VAL A 27 8.42 -5.26 -3.56
CA VAL A 27 9.63 -5.95 -3.06
C VAL A 27 10.55 -6.34 -4.22
N GLN A 28 10.00 -6.94 -5.27
CA GLN A 28 10.78 -7.32 -6.46
C GLN A 28 11.46 -6.11 -7.10
N TRP A 29 10.74 -4.99 -7.24
CA TRP A 29 11.33 -3.76 -7.77
C TRP A 29 12.45 -3.23 -6.87
N LEU A 30 12.23 -3.14 -5.55
CA LEU A 30 13.24 -2.68 -4.58
C LEU A 30 14.48 -3.56 -4.56
N CYS A 31 14.35 -4.87 -4.82
CA CYS A 31 15.47 -5.80 -4.90
C CYS A 31 16.13 -5.88 -6.29
N SER A 32 15.59 -5.18 -7.29
CA SER A 32 16.10 -5.21 -8.67
C SER A 32 17.08 -4.07 -8.96
N ASP A 33 17.83 -4.19 -10.05
CA ASP A 33 18.72 -3.14 -10.57
C ASP A 33 17.98 -1.82 -10.88
N ALA A 34 16.67 -1.88 -11.12
CA ALA A 34 15.84 -0.71 -11.36
C ALA A 34 15.74 0.23 -10.14
N ALA A 35 16.05 -0.26 -8.94
CA ALA A 35 16.09 0.51 -7.70
C ALA A 35 17.52 0.86 -7.25
N SER A 36 18.53 0.72 -8.11
CA SER A 36 19.97 0.83 -7.75
C SER A 36 20.41 2.14 -7.08
N PHE A 37 19.63 3.22 -7.20
CA PHE A 37 19.90 4.50 -6.52
C PHE A 37 18.78 4.92 -5.54
N VAL A 38 17.89 3.98 -5.19
CA VAL A 38 16.79 4.20 -4.24
C VAL A 38 17.24 3.66 -2.88
N THR A 39 17.38 4.55 -1.90
CA THR A 39 17.74 4.19 -0.53
C THR A 39 17.07 5.14 0.46
N GLY A 40 16.83 4.67 1.69
CA GLY A 40 16.24 5.46 2.78
C GLY A 40 14.77 5.85 2.60
N VAL A 41 14.04 5.25 1.65
CA VAL A 41 12.64 5.55 1.38
C VAL A 41 11.70 4.59 2.11
N VAL A 42 10.54 5.11 2.55
CA VAL A 42 9.38 4.32 2.94
C VAL A 42 8.39 4.36 1.78
N LEU A 43 8.16 3.23 1.10
CA LEU A 43 7.26 3.12 -0.04
C LEU A 43 5.88 2.60 0.42
N PRO A 44 4.80 3.42 0.38
CA PRO A 44 3.46 2.93 0.72
C PRO A 44 2.93 1.98 -0.34
N VAL A 45 2.44 0.82 0.11
CA VAL A 45 1.70 -0.17 -0.71
C VAL A 45 0.40 -0.48 0.02
N ASP A 46 -0.51 0.49 0.04
CA ASP A 46 -1.65 0.49 0.97
C ASP A 46 -2.99 0.90 0.32
N GLY A 47 -3.04 0.90 -1.01
CA GLY A 47 -4.21 1.32 -1.77
C GLY A 47 -4.61 2.78 -1.58
N GLY A 48 -3.67 3.63 -1.18
CA GLY A 48 -3.85 5.07 -0.96
C GLY A 48 -4.34 5.42 0.45
N PHE A 49 -4.36 4.46 1.38
CA PHE A 49 -4.85 4.68 2.74
C PHE A 49 -4.09 5.82 3.43
N SER A 50 -2.76 5.89 3.31
CA SER A 50 -1.92 6.90 3.98
C SER A 50 -2.10 8.33 3.45
N VAL A 51 -2.70 8.51 2.28
CA VAL A 51 -2.98 9.84 1.69
C VAL A 51 -4.45 10.23 1.78
N SER A 52 -5.28 9.37 2.38
CA SER A 52 -6.68 9.67 2.62
C SER A 52 -6.82 10.78 3.64
N SER A 53 -7.58 11.82 3.30
CA SER A 53 -7.82 12.96 4.21
C SER A 53 -8.72 12.60 5.40
N GLY A 54 -9.38 11.44 5.35
CA GLY A 54 -10.27 10.96 6.40
C GLY A 54 -11.64 11.65 6.45
N VAL A 55 -11.88 12.64 5.58
CA VAL A 55 -13.13 13.41 5.45
C VAL A 55 -13.80 13.20 4.10
#